data_AF-A0A1Q7IK10-F1
#
_entry.id   AF-A0A1Q7IK10-F1
#
_cell.length_a   1.000
_cell.length_b   1.000
_cell.length_c   1.000
_cell.angle_alpha   90.00
_cell.angle_beta   90.00
_cell.angle_gamma   90.00
#
_symmetry.space_group_name_H-M   'P 1'
#
loop_
_entity.id
_entity.type
_entity.pdbx_description
1 polymer ?
#
loop_
_entity_poly.entity_id
_entity_poly.type
_entity_poly.pdbx_seq_one_letter_code
_entity_poly.pdbx_strand_id
1 'polypeptide(L)'
;MIKKLDGTFVVPGEKLGVVEEFDPGRGTVEVDGIVYSSQTGTAALDPKRHVVTVRPATGPPVVPEEGSSITGIVEKVQEKMAIINIVVVDGKKMALPFTGMLHISNSSPRFERVMGEVCKPNDIIRAKVIDTSQRIPKLTTIGRELGVIKAYCSRCGNELVLSGRILRCGVCRNVERRRLAEDFQTETEVQS
;
A
#
# COMPACT_ATOMS: atom_id res chain seq x y z
N MET A 1 -21.62 -32.78 -18.39
CA MET A 1 -20.48 -32.08 -19.06
C MET A 1 -20.11 -30.80 -18.29
N ILE A 2 -19.57 -30.88 -17.08
CA ILE A 2 -19.45 -29.71 -16.17
C ILE A 2 -17.99 -29.19 -16.03
N LYS A 3 -17.01 -29.86 -16.67
CA LYS A 3 -15.58 -29.49 -16.67
C LYS A 3 -15.22 -28.18 -17.41
N LYS A 4 -16.19 -27.38 -17.86
CA LYS A 4 -15.96 -26.23 -18.76
C LYS A 4 -15.91 -24.86 -18.05
N LEU A 5 -16.19 -24.79 -16.76
CA LEU A 5 -16.23 -23.51 -16.02
C LEU A 5 -14.88 -23.14 -15.39
N ASP A 6 -14.00 -24.12 -15.13
CA ASP A 6 -12.68 -23.87 -14.56
C ASP A 6 -11.75 -23.21 -15.61
N GLY A 7 -11.28 -22.00 -15.32
CA GLY A 7 -10.44 -21.22 -16.23
C GLY A 7 -11.20 -20.38 -17.27
N THR A 8 -12.53 -20.35 -17.22
CA THR A 8 -13.34 -19.59 -18.20
C THR A 8 -13.52 -18.14 -17.77
N PHE A 9 -13.46 -17.23 -18.74
CA PHE A 9 -13.74 -15.81 -18.52
C PHE A 9 -15.25 -15.59 -18.44
N VAL A 10 -15.70 -14.94 -17.37
CA VAL A 10 -17.10 -14.72 -17.04
C VAL A 10 -17.37 -13.24 -16.75
N VAL A 11 -18.60 -12.82 -16.99
CA VAL A 11 -19.08 -11.44 -16.74
C VAL A 11 -20.16 -11.42 -15.64
N PRO A 12 -20.40 -10.27 -14.98
CA PRO A 12 -21.46 -10.14 -14.00
C PRO A 12 -22.82 -10.52 -14.61
N GLY A 13 -23.58 -11.36 -13.90
CA GLY A 13 -24.87 -11.89 -14.35
C GLY A 13 -24.77 -13.22 -15.11
N GLU A 14 -23.58 -13.74 -15.39
CA GLU A 14 -23.42 -15.04 -16.02
C GLU A 14 -23.72 -16.18 -15.02
N LYS A 15 -24.46 -17.19 -15.47
CA LYS A 15 -24.83 -18.36 -14.65
C LYS A 15 -23.65 -19.32 -14.52
N LEU A 16 -23.23 -19.59 -13.29
CA LEU A 16 -22.10 -20.46 -12.98
C LEU A 16 -22.53 -21.88 -12.58
N GLY A 17 -23.69 -22.02 -11.92
CA GLY A 17 -24.19 -23.31 -11.46
C GLY A 17 -25.41 -23.18 -10.55
N VAL A 18 -25.78 -24.27 -9.88
CA VAL A 18 -26.79 -24.28 -8.81
C VAL A 18 -26.14 -24.61 -7.48
N VAL A 19 -26.78 -24.20 -6.38
CA VAL A 19 -26.26 -24.39 -5.01
C VAL A 19 -26.11 -25.85 -4.60
N GLU A 20 -26.89 -26.75 -5.22
CA GLU A 20 -26.78 -28.20 -5.02
C GLU A 20 -25.48 -28.78 -5.61
N GLU A 21 -24.89 -28.10 -6.60
CA GLU A 21 -23.63 -28.51 -7.22
C GLU A 21 -22.43 -27.77 -6.59
N PHE A 22 -22.58 -26.47 -6.32
CA PHE A 22 -21.51 -25.61 -5.83
C PHE A 22 -21.98 -24.54 -4.85
N ASP A 23 -21.26 -24.39 -3.75
CA ASP A 23 -21.40 -23.29 -2.81
C ASP A 23 -20.86 -21.98 -3.38
N PRO A 24 -21.57 -20.85 -3.18
CA PRO A 24 -21.14 -19.53 -3.65
C PRO A 24 -19.91 -19.04 -2.85
N GLY A 25 -18.80 -18.86 -3.53
CA GLY A 25 -17.58 -18.28 -2.97
C GLY A 25 -17.39 -16.80 -3.28
N ARG A 26 -16.14 -16.34 -3.24
CA ARG A 26 -15.79 -14.94 -3.50
C ARG A 26 -16.03 -14.58 -4.97
N GLY A 27 -16.74 -13.48 -5.22
CA GLY A 27 -17.04 -13.00 -6.59
C GLY A 27 -18.24 -13.69 -7.25
N THR A 28 -19.05 -14.40 -6.47
CA THR A 28 -20.34 -14.96 -6.92
C THR A 28 -21.47 -14.49 -6.02
N VAL A 29 -22.70 -14.66 -6.48
CA VAL A 29 -23.93 -14.36 -5.74
C VAL A 29 -24.95 -15.44 -6.00
N GLU A 30 -25.67 -15.85 -4.97
CA GLU A 30 -26.80 -16.77 -5.09
C GLU A 30 -28.08 -15.96 -5.27
N VAL A 31 -28.87 -16.30 -6.28
CA VAL A 31 -30.22 -15.78 -6.49
C VAL A 31 -31.12 -16.95 -6.87
N ASP A 32 -32.16 -17.21 -6.06
CA ASP A 32 -33.13 -18.28 -6.29
C ASP A 32 -32.49 -19.68 -6.48
N GLY A 33 -31.47 -20.02 -5.69
CA GLY A 33 -30.76 -21.31 -5.76
C GLY A 33 -29.81 -21.44 -6.97
N ILE A 34 -29.65 -20.39 -7.76
CA ILE A 34 -28.71 -20.31 -8.89
C ILE A 34 -27.54 -19.41 -8.51
N VAL A 35 -26.33 -19.89 -8.74
CA VAL A 35 -25.10 -19.12 -8.51
C VAL A 35 -24.76 -18.35 -9.78
N TYR A 36 -24.73 -17.03 -9.66
CA TYR A 36 -24.33 -16.09 -10.71
C TYR A 36 -22.97 -15.47 -10.40
N SER A 37 -22.27 -15.06 -11.44
CA SER A 37 -21.07 -14.23 -11.29
C SER A 37 -21.46 -12.81 -10.87
N SER A 38 -20.80 -12.26 -9.85
CA SER A 38 -21.02 -10.86 -9.42
C SER A 38 -19.95 -9.90 -9.95
N GLN A 39 -18.89 -10.41 -10.59
CA GLN A 39 -17.77 -9.60 -11.08
C GLN A 39 -17.16 -10.18 -12.37
N THR A 40 -16.49 -9.34 -13.15
CA THR A 40 -15.81 -9.78 -14.38
C THR A 40 -14.48 -10.45 -14.05
N GLY A 41 -14.23 -11.66 -14.54
CA GLY A 41 -13.03 -12.39 -14.18
C GLY A 41 -12.94 -13.82 -14.70
N THR A 42 -12.05 -14.61 -14.12
CA THR A 42 -11.89 -16.03 -14.42
C THR A 42 -12.57 -16.86 -13.34
N ALA A 43 -13.52 -17.71 -13.73
CA ALA A 43 -14.13 -18.66 -12.83
C ALA A 43 -13.11 -19.76 -12.45
N ALA A 44 -13.00 -20.03 -11.16
CA ALA A 44 -12.14 -21.05 -10.59
C ALA A 44 -12.99 -21.93 -9.66
N LEU A 45 -12.99 -23.22 -9.94
CA LEU A 45 -13.80 -24.20 -9.24
C LEU A 45 -12.89 -24.99 -8.28
N ASP A 46 -13.26 -25.06 -7.00
CA ASP A 46 -12.58 -25.92 -6.04
C ASP A 46 -13.40 -27.22 -5.85
N PRO A 47 -13.07 -28.32 -6.55
CA PRO A 47 -13.84 -29.55 -6.47
C PRO A 47 -13.73 -30.27 -5.12
N LYS A 48 -12.77 -29.90 -4.26
CA LYS A 48 -12.64 -30.51 -2.92
C LYS A 48 -13.60 -29.87 -1.94
N ARG A 49 -13.82 -28.56 -2.07
CA ARG A 49 -14.71 -27.79 -1.20
C ARG A 49 -16.09 -27.55 -1.83
N HIS A 50 -16.28 -27.96 -3.08
CA HIS A 50 -17.47 -27.65 -3.88
C HIS A 50 -17.75 -26.15 -3.95
N VAL A 51 -16.71 -25.29 -3.93
CA VAL A 51 -16.89 -23.83 -3.95
C VAL A 51 -16.57 -23.28 -5.34
N VAL A 52 -17.44 -22.40 -5.86
CA VAL A 52 -17.16 -21.62 -7.07
C VAL A 52 -16.72 -20.20 -6.71
N THR A 53 -15.59 -19.76 -7.27
CA THR A 53 -15.06 -18.40 -7.07
C THR A 53 -14.80 -17.75 -8.42
N VAL A 54 -14.96 -16.43 -8.50
CA VAL A 54 -14.57 -15.66 -9.69
C VAL A 54 -13.38 -14.79 -9.32
N ARG A 55 -12.23 -15.02 -9.95
CA ARG A 55 -11.03 -14.20 -9.76
C ARG A 55 -11.12 -12.98 -10.64
N PRO A 56 -11.11 -11.75 -10.09
CA PRO A 56 -11.30 -10.54 -10.88
C PRO A 56 -10.16 -10.39 -11.90
N ALA A 57 -10.50 -9.97 -13.12
CA ALA A 57 -9.50 -9.74 -14.17
C ALA A 57 -8.49 -8.64 -13.81
N THR A 58 -8.87 -7.71 -12.92
CA THR A 58 -8.03 -6.60 -12.44
C THR A 58 -7.08 -6.97 -11.30
N GLY A 59 -7.01 -8.26 -10.91
CA GLY A 59 -6.25 -8.71 -9.75
C GLY A 59 -6.94 -8.37 -8.42
N PRO A 60 -6.52 -9.00 -7.31
CA PRO A 60 -7.08 -8.72 -5.99
C PRO A 60 -6.85 -7.25 -5.60
N PRO A 61 -7.80 -6.59 -4.92
CA PRO A 61 -7.55 -5.29 -4.34
C PRO A 61 -6.36 -5.43 -3.40
N VAL A 62 -5.33 -4.63 -3.66
CA VAL A 62 -4.16 -4.54 -2.78
C VAL A 62 -4.66 -3.91 -1.50
N VAL A 63 -4.55 -4.63 -0.38
CA VAL A 63 -4.90 -4.11 0.94
C VAL A 63 -3.64 -4.21 1.78
N PRO A 64 -3.26 -3.17 2.54
CA PRO A 64 -2.14 -3.28 3.46
C PRO A 64 -2.46 -4.32 4.53
N GLU A 65 -1.64 -5.35 4.61
CA GLU A 65 -1.69 -6.39 5.65
C GLU A 65 -0.62 -6.11 6.72
N GLU A 66 -0.77 -6.71 7.90
CA GLU A 66 0.24 -6.61 8.95
C GLU A 66 1.57 -7.18 8.45
N GLY A 67 2.65 -6.39 8.57
CA GLY A 67 3.97 -6.75 8.08
C GLY A 67 4.26 -6.35 6.63
N SER A 68 3.29 -5.83 5.87
CA SER A 68 3.53 -5.31 4.52
C SER A 68 4.44 -4.09 4.50
N SER A 69 5.29 -4.01 3.49
CA SER A 69 6.12 -2.83 3.20
C SER A 69 5.35 -1.86 2.32
N ILE A 70 5.20 -0.62 2.79
CA ILE A 70 4.42 0.42 2.11
C ILE A 70 5.30 1.61 1.73
N THR A 71 4.91 2.27 0.64
CA THR A 71 5.45 3.56 0.23
C THR A 71 4.30 4.55 0.12
N GLY A 72 4.47 5.69 0.78
CA GLY A 72 3.44 6.71 0.84
C GLY A 72 4.01 8.12 0.87
N ILE A 73 3.11 9.09 0.71
CA ILE A 73 3.41 10.52 0.75
C ILE A 73 2.89 11.05 2.08
N VAL A 74 3.72 11.77 2.82
CA VAL A 74 3.33 12.40 4.08
C VAL A 74 2.37 13.55 3.76
N GLU A 75 1.11 13.43 4.19
CA GLU A 75 0.11 14.47 3.96
C GLU A 75 0.19 15.55 5.04
N LYS A 76 0.24 15.13 6.31
CA LYS A 76 0.23 16.04 7.45
C LYS A 76 1.13 15.54 8.56
N VAL A 77 1.90 16.45 9.13
CA VAL A 77 2.76 16.18 10.29
C VAL A 77 2.28 16.99 11.47
N GLN A 78 2.04 16.31 12.59
CA GLN A 78 1.75 16.88 13.90
C GLN A 78 2.94 16.63 14.82
N GLU A 79 2.91 17.16 16.05
CA GLU A 79 4.05 17.08 16.98
C GLU A 79 4.49 15.64 17.28
N LYS A 80 3.52 14.73 17.47
CA LYS A 80 3.75 13.32 17.85
C LYS A 80 3.30 12.29 16.81
N MET A 81 2.64 12.73 15.75
CA MET A 81 1.96 11.86 14.78
C MET A 81 2.09 12.41 13.37
N ALA A 82 2.28 11.52 12.39
CA ALA A 82 2.23 11.87 10.98
C ALA A 82 1.15 11.04 10.27
N ILE A 83 0.41 11.72 9.39
CA ILE A 83 -0.59 11.14 8.50
C ILE A 83 0.08 10.94 7.15
N ILE A 84 0.07 9.71 6.66
CA ILE A 84 0.74 9.30 5.42
C ILE A 84 -0.31 8.74 4.49
N ASN A 85 -0.35 9.22 3.26
CA ASN A 85 -1.17 8.64 2.21
C ASN A 85 -0.39 7.53 1.49
N ILE A 86 -0.85 6.30 1.63
CA ILE A 86 -0.21 5.10 1.09
C ILE A 86 -0.58 4.96 -0.39
N VAL A 87 0.44 4.87 -1.23
CA VAL A 87 0.27 4.78 -2.70
C VAL A 87 0.65 3.40 -3.21
N VAL A 88 1.62 2.76 -2.56
CA VAL A 88 2.16 1.45 -2.97
C VAL A 88 2.27 0.54 -1.75
N VAL A 89 1.85 -0.71 -1.89
CA VAL A 89 2.00 -1.77 -0.89
C VAL A 89 2.64 -2.96 -1.58
N ASP A 90 3.76 -3.46 -1.04
CA ASP A 90 4.52 -4.59 -1.58
C ASP A 90 4.79 -4.49 -3.10
N GLY A 91 5.13 -3.29 -3.57
CA GLY A 91 5.42 -3.00 -4.98
C GLY A 91 4.19 -2.89 -5.89
N LYS A 92 2.97 -3.10 -5.37
CA LYS A 92 1.74 -2.95 -6.14
C LYS A 92 1.09 -1.59 -5.88
N LYS A 93 0.81 -0.84 -6.95
CA LYS A 93 0.11 0.45 -6.86
C LYS A 93 -1.33 0.22 -6.44
N MET A 94 -1.76 0.98 -5.43
CA MET A 94 -3.15 0.99 -4.98
C MET A 94 -3.95 2.03 -5.76
N ALA A 95 -5.18 1.68 -6.12
CA ALA A 95 -6.11 2.61 -6.79
C ALA A 95 -6.84 3.53 -5.79
N LEU A 96 -6.93 3.14 -4.52
CA LEU A 96 -7.63 3.87 -3.46
C LEU A 96 -6.61 4.53 -2.52
N PRO A 97 -6.83 5.81 -2.13
CA PRO A 97 -5.98 6.46 -1.13
C PRO A 97 -6.21 5.80 0.22
N PHE A 98 -5.21 5.08 0.73
CA PHE A 98 -5.26 4.51 2.06
C PHE A 98 -4.43 5.37 3.00
N THR A 99 -5.04 5.90 4.04
CA THR A 99 -4.31 6.71 5.02
C THR A 99 -3.69 5.80 6.06
N GLY A 100 -2.41 5.98 6.37
CA GLY A 100 -1.72 5.36 7.49
C GLY A 100 -1.24 6.38 8.51
N MET A 101 -1.02 5.90 9.73
CA MET A 101 -0.64 6.72 10.87
C MET A 101 0.71 6.28 11.41
N LEU A 102 1.66 7.20 11.45
CA LEU A 102 2.98 6.98 12.03
C LEU A 102 3.08 7.74 13.35
N HIS A 103 3.32 7.02 14.44
CA HIS A 103 3.54 7.60 15.77
C HIS A 103 5.03 7.79 16.04
N ILE A 104 5.41 8.84 16.76
CA ILE A 104 6.82 9.16 17.05
C ILE A 104 7.57 8.01 17.74
N SER A 105 6.92 7.25 18.62
CA SER A 105 7.49 6.05 19.25
C SER A 105 7.87 4.95 18.26
N ASN A 106 7.19 4.90 17.12
CA ASN A 106 7.42 3.92 16.05
C ASN A 106 8.22 4.54 14.89
N SER A 107 8.72 5.77 15.06
CA SER A 107 9.52 6.44 14.05
C SER A 107 11.01 6.12 14.19
N SER A 108 11.49 5.98 15.43
CA SER A 108 12.92 5.86 15.70
C SER A 108 13.28 5.20 17.03
N PRO A 109 14.33 4.34 17.06
CA PRO A 109 14.87 3.81 18.32
C PRO A 109 15.63 4.89 19.10
N ARG A 110 16.05 5.97 18.43
CA ARG A 110 16.52 7.19 19.10
C ARG A 110 15.28 8.05 19.34
N PHE A 111 15.00 8.41 20.59
CA PHE A 111 13.91 9.30 20.97
C PHE A 111 14.10 10.69 20.32
N GLU A 112 13.68 10.83 19.07
CA GLU A 112 13.52 12.13 18.42
C GLU A 112 12.36 12.85 19.11
N ARG A 113 12.56 14.12 19.44
CA ARG A 113 11.61 14.90 20.25
C ARG A 113 10.44 15.43 19.41
N VAL A 114 10.63 15.56 18.09
CA VAL A 114 9.69 16.21 17.19
C VAL A 114 9.57 15.43 15.90
N MET A 115 8.34 15.14 15.46
CA MET A 115 8.09 14.41 14.21
C MET A 115 8.63 15.15 12.97
N GLY A 116 8.75 16.48 13.04
CA GLY A 116 9.31 17.32 11.99
C GLY A 116 10.81 17.11 11.71
N GLU A 117 11.54 16.45 12.62
CA GLU A 117 12.92 15.99 12.36
C GLU A 117 12.95 14.62 11.66
N VAL A 118 11.86 13.85 11.74
CA VAL A 118 11.73 12.54 11.09
C VAL A 118 11.25 12.73 9.65
N CYS A 119 10.10 13.39 9.48
CA CYS A 119 9.42 13.55 8.21
C CYS A 119 8.72 14.91 8.11
N LYS A 120 8.58 15.42 6.90
CA LYS A 120 7.84 16.65 6.62
C LYS A 120 6.70 16.41 5.63
N PRO A 121 5.68 17.30 5.60
CA PRO A 121 4.63 17.20 4.60
C PRO A 121 5.24 17.19 3.19
N ASN A 122 4.61 16.43 2.31
CA ASN A 122 5.00 16.16 0.93
C ASN A 122 6.20 15.23 0.74
N ASP A 123 6.85 14.76 1.81
CA ASP A 123 7.94 13.78 1.69
C ASP A 123 7.41 12.40 1.31
N ILE A 124 8.21 11.65 0.56
CA ILE A 124 7.91 10.25 0.24
C ILE A 124 8.66 9.36 1.23
N ILE A 125 7.91 8.51 1.91
CA ILE A 125 8.37 7.68 3.01
C ILE A 125 8.07 6.21 2.76
N ARG A 126 9.04 5.36 3.07
CA ARG A 126 8.90 3.90 3.11
C ARG A 126 8.71 3.48 4.57
N ALA A 127 7.61 2.80 4.86
CA ALA A 127 7.26 2.36 6.20
C ALA A 127 6.73 0.92 6.15
N LYS A 128 6.62 0.28 7.31
CA LYS A 128 6.05 -1.05 7.46
C LYS A 128 4.77 -0.97 8.27
N VAL A 129 3.77 -1.76 7.89
CA VAL A 129 2.50 -1.84 8.64
C VAL A 129 2.72 -2.74 9.86
N ILE A 130 2.37 -2.25 11.05
CA ILE A 130 2.43 -3.04 12.28
C ILE A 130 1.07 -3.66 12.58
N ASP A 131 0.03 -2.85 12.51
CA ASP A 131 -1.30 -3.20 13.00
C ASP A 131 -2.34 -2.60 12.06
N THR A 132 -3.27 -3.45 11.61
CA THR A 132 -4.42 -3.09 10.77
C THR A 132 -5.74 -3.26 11.53
N SER A 133 -5.69 -3.53 12.84
CA SER A 133 -6.87 -3.73 13.70
C SER A 133 -7.75 -2.49 13.79
N GLN A 134 -7.18 -1.30 13.59
CA GLN A 134 -7.89 -0.04 13.55
C GLN A 134 -8.23 0.38 12.12
N ARG A 135 -9.23 1.26 11.96
CA ARG A 135 -9.63 1.83 10.66
C ARG A 135 -8.48 2.50 9.92
N ILE A 136 -7.47 2.98 10.66
CA ILE A 136 -6.24 3.57 10.12
C ILE A 136 -5.08 2.67 10.54
N PRO A 137 -4.33 2.05 9.62
CA PRO A 137 -3.20 1.19 9.93
C PRO A 137 -2.10 1.99 10.63
N LYS A 138 -1.50 1.36 11.63
CA LYS A 138 -0.32 1.89 12.31
C LYS A 138 0.93 1.51 11.55
N LEU A 139 1.75 2.51 11.28
CA LEU A 139 2.98 2.39 10.53
C LEU A 139 4.20 2.47 11.48
N THR A 140 5.30 1.86 11.05
CA THR A 140 6.62 2.00 11.64
C THR A 140 7.66 2.30 10.60
N THR A 141 8.63 3.13 10.97
CA THR A 141 9.85 3.36 10.19
C THR A 141 11.09 2.83 10.93
N ILE A 142 10.89 1.92 11.89
CA ILE A 142 11.98 1.22 12.57
C ILE A 142 12.53 0.15 11.63
N GLY A 143 13.57 0.54 10.91
CA GLY A 143 14.34 -0.30 10.00
C GLY A 143 15.46 0.55 9.41
N ARG A 144 16.48 -0.08 8.82
CA ARG A 144 17.53 0.65 8.08
C ARG A 144 17.07 0.99 6.66
N GLU A 145 16.29 0.10 6.06
CA GLU A 145 15.61 0.27 4.77
C GLU A 145 14.34 1.14 4.83
N LEU A 146 13.89 1.50 6.05
CA LEU A 146 12.66 2.27 6.30
C LEU A 146 13.00 3.71 6.70
N GLY A 147 12.30 4.66 6.10
CA GLY A 147 12.56 6.07 6.26
C GLY A 147 12.12 6.88 5.04
N VAL A 148 12.48 8.16 5.03
CA VAL A 148 12.25 9.03 3.89
C VAL A 148 13.13 8.55 2.73
N ILE A 149 12.51 8.32 1.58
CA ILE A 149 13.19 7.94 0.33
C ILE A 149 13.35 9.13 -0.62
N LYS A 150 12.46 10.12 -0.50
CA LYS A 150 12.49 11.35 -1.28
C LYS A 150 11.98 12.51 -0.44
N ALA A 151 12.73 13.60 -0.48
CA ALA A 151 12.56 14.71 0.44
C ALA A 151 12.43 16.04 -0.33
N TYR A 152 11.46 16.88 0.03
CA TYR A 152 11.27 18.19 -0.57
C TYR A 152 11.58 19.33 0.40
N CYS A 153 12.12 20.43 -0.10
CA CYS A 153 12.51 21.57 0.72
C CYS A 153 11.29 22.29 1.29
N SER A 154 11.28 22.56 2.59
CA SER A 154 10.15 23.25 3.25
C SER A 154 9.97 24.70 2.83
N ARG A 155 10.99 25.35 2.24
CA ARG A 155 10.93 26.74 1.80
C ARG A 155 10.51 26.92 0.35
N CYS A 156 11.06 26.10 -0.55
CA CYS A 156 10.92 26.30 -2.00
C CYS A 156 10.23 25.12 -2.72
N GLY A 157 9.93 24.02 -2.01
CA GLY A 157 9.34 22.83 -2.60
C GLY A 157 10.27 22.02 -3.50
N ASN A 158 11.49 22.49 -3.77
CA ASN A 158 12.44 21.79 -4.62
C ASN A 158 12.99 20.53 -3.94
N GLU A 159 13.40 19.55 -4.74
CA GLU A 159 14.01 18.32 -4.25
C GLU A 159 15.28 18.61 -3.43
N LEU A 160 15.46 17.87 -2.34
CA LEU A 160 16.61 17.94 -1.48
C LEU A 160 17.62 16.85 -1.84
N VAL A 161 18.88 17.25 -2.01
CA VAL A 161 19.98 16.33 -2.32
C VAL A 161 20.69 15.95 -1.02
N LEU A 162 21.02 14.66 -0.89
CA LEU A 162 21.79 14.17 0.24
C LEU A 162 23.26 14.56 0.09
N SER A 163 23.77 15.34 1.04
CA SER A 163 25.18 15.73 1.13
C SER A 163 25.76 15.21 2.44
N GLY A 164 26.23 13.96 2.44
CA GLY A 164 26.73 13.27 3.64
C GLY A 164 25.60 12.79 4.55
N ARG A 165 25.34 13.48 5.67
CA ARG A 165 24.24 13.18 6.61
C ARG A 165 23.15 14.26 6.67
N ILE A 166 23.24 15.25 5.79
CA ILE A 166 22.33 16.40 5.76
C ILE A 166 21.70 16.53 4.38
N LEU A 167 20.45 16.96 4.36
CA LEU A 167 19.73 17.26 3.13
C LEU A 167 19.95 18.73 2.77
N ARG A 168 20.40 19.01 1.55
CA ARG A 168 20.66 20.36 1.07
C ARG A 168 19.85 20.66 -0.18
N CYS A 169 19.21 21.81 -0.22
CA CYS A 169 18.54 22.29 -1.42
C CYS A 169 19.54 22.95 -2.38
N GLY A 170 19.52 22.58 -3.65
CA GLY A 170 20.34 23.22 -4.69
C GLY A 170 19.97 24.70 -4.95
N VAL A 171 18.69 25.06 -4.78
CA VAL A 171 18.17 26.40 -5.12
C VAL A 171 18.30 27.37 -3.95
N CYS A 172 17.66 27.08 -2.82
CA CYS A 172 17.62 28.00 -1.68
C CYS A 172 18.74 27.78 -0.66
N ARG A 173 19.62 26.79 -0.89
CA ARG A 173 20.71 26.38 0.03
C ARG A 173 20.25 26.02 1.45
N ASN A 174 18.95 25.78 1.65
CA ASN A 174 18.43 25.35 2.95
C ASN A 174 19.00 23.99 3.32
N VAL A 175 19.35 23.83 4.59
CA VAL A 175 19.88 22.57 5.13
C VAL A 175 18.90 22.04 6.15
N GLU A 176 18.47 20.80 5.95
CA GLU A 176 17.49 20.13 6.81
C GLU A 176 17.99 18.74 7.18
N ARG A 177 17.50 18.22 8.31
CA ARG A 177 17.74 16.85 8.76
C ARG A 177 16.44 16.09 8.70
N ARG A 178 16.51 14.85 8.20
CA ARG A 178 15.40 13.90 8.12
C ARG A 178 15.90 12.51 8.42
N ARG A 179 14.99 11.62 8.79
CA ARG A 179 15.30 10.19 8.86
C ARG A 179 15.27 9.59 7.47
N LEU A 180 16.45 9.37 6.91
CA LEU A 180 16.63 8.80 5.58
C LEU A 180 16.62 7.29 5.66
N ALA A 181 16.01 6.64 4.66
CA ALA A 181 16.27 5.23 4.39
C ALA A 181 17.69 5.09 3.81
N GLU A 182 18.30 3.91 3.96
CA GLU A 182 19.58 3.60 3.27
C GLU A 182 19.46 3.72 1.74
N ASP A 183 18.27 3.48 1.21
CA ASP A 183 17.90 3.54 -0.21
C ASP A 183 17.42 4.94 -0.64
N PHE A 184 17.79 6.00 0.09
CA PHE A 184 17.44 7.37 -0.30
C PHE A 184 18.03 7.65 -1.69
N GLN A 185 17.17 8.00 -2.65
CA GLN A 185 17.60 8.26 -4.02
C GLN A 185 18.50 9.50 -4.06
N THR A 186 19.81 9.26 -3.97
CA THR A 186 20.81 10.12 -4.59
C THR A 186 20.74 9.85 -6.08
N GLU A 187 20.22 10.78 -6.88
CA GLU A 187 20.13 10.72 -8.35
C GLU A 187 21.20 9.82 -9.00
N THR A 188 20.87 8.54 -9.18
CA THR A 188 21.48 7.51 -10.03
C THR A 188 20.59 6.30 -9.78
N GLU A 189 19.74 5.81 -10.67
CA GLU A 189 19.85 5.67 -12.11
C GLU A 189 18.47 5.85 -12.76
N VAL A 190 18.39 6.74 -13.75
CA VAL A 190 17.43 6.60 -14.84
C VAL A 190 17.98 5.48 -15.73
N GLN A 191 17.51 4.24 -15.55
CA GLN A 191 17.78 3.18 -16.53
C GLN A 191 16.83 3.36 -17.72
N SER A 192 17.38 4.03 -18.73
CA SER A 192 17.26 3.85 -20.18
C SER A 192 16.31 2.77 -20.70
#